data_AF-A0A354UZM0-F1
#
_entry.id   AF-A0A354UZM0-F1
#
_cell.length_a   1.000
_cell.length_b   1.000
_cell.length_c   1.000
_cell.angle_alpha   90.00
_cell.angle_beta   90.00
_cell.angle_gamma   90.00
#
_symmetry.space_group_name_H-M   'P 1'
#
loop_
_entity.id
_entity.type
_entity.pdbx_description
1 polymer ?
#
loop_
_entity_poly.entity_id
_entity_poly.type
_entity_poly.pdbx_seq_one_letter_code
_entity_poly.pdbx_strand_id
1 'polypeptide(L)'
;PEEKLLRAIFGEKASDVRDTSLKLPPGVTGTIVDVRVFSRRGVDKDERAMAIERAEIERLAKDRDDEKAIQERSFLNRLREKLLGHKASGGFKGIKSGTEIDEAILAEHPRGSWRHIGVQDDAVMADIETLKREYDAAVGRLQARFDSKVEKLQRGDELPPGVMK
;
A
#
# COMPACT_ATOMS: atom_id res chain seq x y z
N PRO A 1 20.76 52.91 6.52
CA PRO A 1 22.02 53.13 5.76
C PRO A 1 22.89 51.88 5.73
N GLU A 2 22.85 51.11 6.83
CA GLU A 2 23.54 49.84 7.02
C GLU A 2 23.01 48.69 6.14
N GLU A 3 21.68 48.56 5.96
CA GLU A 3 21.09 47.50 5.10
C GLU A 3 21.51 47.60 3.63
N LYS A 4 21.70 48.83 3.11
CA LYS A 4 22.18 49.04 1.73
C LYS A 4 23.62 48.56 1.54
N LEU A 5 24.46 48.70 2.58
CA LEU A 5 25.86 48.25 2.54
C LEU A 5 25.94 46.72 2.61
N LEU A 6 25.13 46.10 3.49
CA LEU A 6 24.98 44.64 3.58
C LEU A 6 24.45 44.03 2.28
N ARG A 7 23.46 44.66 1.63
CA ARG A 7 22.94 44.21 0.32
C ARG A 7 23.97 44.34 -0.80
N ALA A 8 24.90 45.29 -0.73
CA ALA A 8 25.99 45.44 -1.70
C ALA A 8 27.10 44.39 -1.53
N ILE A 9 27.35 43.95 -0.28
CA ILE A 9 28.40 42.96 0.04
C ILE A 9 27.89 41.51 -0.14
N PHE A 10 26.63 41.23 0.21
CA PHE A 10 26.06 39.88 0.21
C PHE A 10 25.02 39.63 -0.91
N GLY A 11 24.75 40.64 -1.74
CA GLY A 11 23.77 40.57 -2.83
C GLY A 11 22.31 40.65 -2.35
N GLU A 12 21.37 40.49 -3.27
CA GLU A 12 19.93 40.69 -3.05
C GLU A 12 19.28 39.70 -2.07
N LYS A 13 19.92 38.56 -1.80
CA LYS A 13 19.36 37.48 -0.96
C LYS A 13 19.48 37.73 0.54
N ALA A 14 20.27 38.70 0.98
CA ALA A 14 20.58 38.90 2.40
C ALA A 14 19.60 39.82 3.14
N SER A 15 18.88 40.71 2.46
CA SER A 15 18.02 41.71 3.14
C SER A 15 16.55 41.34 3.23
N ASP A 16 16.09 40.27 2.59
CA ASP A 16 14.65 40.03 2.38
C ASP A 16 14.07 38.89 3.25
N VAL A 17 14.83 38.41 4.24
CA VAL A 17 14.36 37.36 5.16
C VAL A 17 14.19 37.98 6.55
N ARG A 18 12.94 38.23 6.94
CA ARG A 18 12.58 38.59 8.31
C ARG A 18 12.16 37.32 9.06
N ASP A 19 12.63 37.17 10.30
CA ASP A 19 12.22 36.09 11.18
C ASP A 19 10.73 36.23 11.55
N THR A 20 9.89 35.42 10.92
CA THR A 20 8.44 35.30 11.20
C THR A 20 8.11 33.96 11.89
N SER A 21 9.10 33.32 12.52
CA SER A 21 8.92 32.04 13.18
C SER A 21 7.90 32.12 14.33
N LEU A 22 7.07 31.09 14.46
CA LEU A 22 6.15 30.94 15.59
C LEU A 22 6.95 30.66 16.87
N LYS A 23 6.80 31.53 17.88
CA LYS A 23 7.46 31.40 19.19
C LYS A 23 6.41 31.11 20.26
N LEU A 24 6.82 30.40 21.31
CA LEU A 24 5.96 30.11 22.45
C LEU A 24 5.56 31.44 23.13
N PRO A 25 4.25 31.68 23.40
CA PRO A 25 3.83 32.85 24.15
C PRO A 25 4.50 32.92 25.53
N PRO A 26 4.84 34.13 26.02
CA PRO A 26 5.47 34.29 27.33
C PRO A 26 4.56 33.76 28.45
N GLY A 27 5.15 33.10 29.45
CA GLY A 27 4.44 32.59 30.64
C GLY A 27 3.88 31.17 30.52
N VAL A 28 4.04 30.50 29.38
CA VAL A 28 3.64 29.10 29.18
C VAL A 28 4.88 28.20 29.16
N THR A 29 4.81 27.02 29.78
CA THR A 29 5.87 25.99 29.73
C THR A 29 5.22 24.62 29.51
N GLY A 30 5.84 23.76 28.70
CA GLY A 30 5.32 22.42 28.43
C GLY A 30 6.23 21.60 27.53
N THR A 31 5.85 20.35 27.28
CA THR A 31 6.53 19.42 26.38
C THR A 31 5.73 19.25 25.10
N ILE A 32 6.39 19.29 23.95
CA ILE A 32 5.75 19.04 22.65
C ILE A 32 5.41 17.55 22.55
N VAL A 33 4.13 17.24 22.33
CA VAL A 33 3.63 15.85 22.24
C VAL A 33 3.46 15.39 20.78
N ASP A 34 3.01 16.28 19.89
CA ASP A 34 2.75 15.97 18.48
C ASP A 34 3.06 17.20 17.60
N VAL A 35 3.51 16.97 16.36
CA VAL A 35 3.76 18.00 15.35
C VAL A 35 3.21 17.52 14.02
N ARG A 36 2.33 18.32 13.42
CA ARG A 36 1.74 18.04 12.10
C ARG A 36 2.18 19.11 11.12
N VAL A 37 2.53 18.67 9.93
CA VAL A 37 2.92 19.55 8.82
C VAL A 37 1.88 19.36 7.73
N PHE A 38 1.21 20.46 7.37
CA PHE A 38 0.28 20.49 6.24
C PHE A 38 0.99 21.16 5.08
N SER A 39 0.89 20.59 3.88
CA SER A 39 1.51 21.17 2.69
C SER A 39 0.45 21.34 1.62
N ARG A 40 0.36 22.54 1.06
CA ARG A 40 -0.54 22.81 -0.07
C ARG A 40 -0.12 21.97 -1.27
N ARG A 41 -1.12 21.52 -2.03
CA ARG A 41 -0.92 20.86 -3.33
C ARG A 41 -0.06 21.72 -4.28
N GLY A 42 1.03 21.15 -4.77
CA GLY A 42 1.92 21.78 -5.77
C GLY A 42 3.08 22.60 -5.18
N VAL A 43 3.27 22.62 -3.86
CA VAL A 43 4.49 23.13 -3.23
C VAL A 43 5.51 21.98 -3.12
N ASP A 44 6.79 22.27 -3.37
CA ASP A 44 7.85 21.28 -3.22
C ASP A 44 7.89 20.75 -1.78
N LYS A 45 7.89 19.42 -1.65
CA LYS A 45 7.94 18.77 -0.35
C LYS A 45 9.39 18.74 0.13
N ASP A 46 9.60 19.15 1.39
CA ASP A 46 10.92 19.02 2.02
C ASP A 46 11.30 17.54 2.17
N GLU A 47 12.61 17.29 2.26
CA GLU A 47 13.16 15.93 2.48
C GLU A 47 12.52 15.24 3.69
N ARG A 48 12.30 15.99 4.78
CA ARG A 48 11.62 15.47 5.99
C ARG A 48 10.17 15.09 5.72
N ALA A 49 9.43 15.89 4.96
CA ALA A 49 8.04 15.59 4.61
C ALA A 49 7.96 14.35 3.71
N MET A 50 8.85 14.25 2.72
CA MET A 50 8.98 13.07 1.86
C MET A 50 9.34 11.81 2.65
N ALA A 51 10.22 11.91 3.65
CA ALA A 51 10.59 10.78 4.50
C ALA A 51 9.40 10.27 5.33
N ILE A 52 8.62 11.18 5.93
CA ILE A 52 7.41 10.82 6.69
C ILE A 52 6.37 10.16 5.78
N GLU A 53 6.12 10.72 4.60
CA GLU A 53 5.19 10.14 3.63
C GLU A 53 5.64 8.74 3.18
N ARG A 54 6.92 8.56 2.85
CA ARG A 54 7.46 7.25 2.45
C ARG A 54 7.29 6.21 3.56
N ALA A 55 7.59 6.58 4.81
CA ALA A 55 7.43 5.69 5.96
C ALA A 55 5.96 5.28 6.15
N GLU A 56 5.02 6.21 5.97
CA GLU A 56 3.58 5.90 6.08
C GLU A 56 3.10 5.04 4.90
N ILE A 57 3.58 5.28 3.67
CA ILE A 57 3.29 4.43 2.51
C ILE A 57 3.82 3.01 2.74
N GLU A 58 5.04 2.86 3.27
CA GLU A 58 5.64 1.57 3.56
C GLU A 58 4.83 0.82 4.63
N ARG A 59 4.39 1.51 5.67
CA ARG A 59 3.50 0.95 6.68
C ARG A 59 2.18 0.48 6.07
N LEU A 60 1.54 1.31 5.24
CA LEU A 60 0.31 0.95 4.53
C LEU A 60 0.51 -0.24 3.57
N ALA A 61 1.68 -0.34 2.95
CA ALA A 61 2.02 -1.44 2.05
C ALA A 61 2.20 -2.74 2.84
N LYS A 62 2.85 -2.68 4.00
CA LYS A 62 2.98 -3.82 4.90
C LYS A 62 1.62 -4.32 5.39
N ASP A 63 0.76 -3.43 5.86
CA ASP A 63 -0.60 -3.78 6.28
C ASP A 63 -1.39 -4.47 5.15
N ARG A 64 -1.29 -3.94 3.92
CA ARG A 64 -1.89 -4.55 2.73
C ARG A 64 -1.32 -5.95 2.47
N ASP A 65 -0.01 -6.12 2.54
CA ASP A 65 0.65 -7.39 2.23
C ASP A 65 0.32 -8.46 3.28
N ASP A 66 0.24 -8.08 4.56
CA ASP A 66 -0.19 -8.94 5.65
C ASP A 66 -1.67 -9.36 5.46
N GLU A 67 -2.57 -8.43 5.17
CA GLU A 67 -3.97 -8.72 4.87
C GLU A 67 -4.10 -9.65 3.66
N LYS A 68 -3.34 -9.39 2.59
CA LYS A 68 -3.32 -10.21 1.37
C LYS A 68 -2.83 -11.62 1.68
N ALA A 69 -1.76 -11.77 2.46
CA ALA A 69 -1.21 -13.07 2.84
C ALA A 69 -2.21 -13.91 3.66
N ILE A 70 -2.97 -13.27 4.54
CA ILE A 70 -4.05 -13.93 5.31
C ILE A 70 -5.15 -14.43 4.37
N GLN A 71 -5.58 -13.59 3.43
CA GLN A 71 -6.60 -13.96 2.44
C GLN A 71 -6.12 -15.08 1.52
N GLU A 72 -4.89 -14.99 1.02
CA GLU A 72 -4.28 -16.00 0.16
C GLU A 72 -4.16 -17.34 0.88
N ARG A 73 -3.73 -17.35 2.15
CA ARG A 73 -3.69 -18.57 2.96
C ARG A 73 -5.07 -19.21 3.12
N SER A 74 -6.09 -18.40 3.42
CA SER A 74 -7.48 -18.88 3.56
C SER A 74 -8.00 -19.46 2.24
N PHE A 75 -7.77 -18.76 1.14
CA PHE A 75 -8.15 -19.19 -0.21
C PHE A 75 -7.48 -20.51 -0.60
N LEU A 76 -6.16 -20.63 -0.38
CA LEU A 76 -5.39 -21.84 -0.70
C LEU A 76 -5.82 -23.06 0.11
N ASN A 77 -6.18 -22.86 1.38
CA ASN A 77 -6.69 -23.95 2.22
C ASN A 77 -8.03 -24.48 1.69
N ARG A 78 -8.97 -23.59 1.35
CA ARG A 78 -10.26 -23.97 0.75
C ARG A 78 -10.08 -24.61 -0.62
N LEU A 79 -9.16 -24.09 -1.44
CA LEU A 79 -8.85 -24.65 -2.74
C LEU A 79 -8.29 -26.06 -2.60
N ARG A 80 -7.38 -26.30 -1.64
CA ARG A 80 -6.85 -27.63 -1.33
C ARG A 80 -7.96 -28.61 -0.96
N GLU A 81 -8.86 -28.22 -0.06
CA GLU A 81 -10.00 -29.08 0.34
C GLU A 81 -10.89 -29.45 -0.83
N LYS A 82 -11.10 -28.53 -1.80
CA LYS A 82 -11.88 -28.77 -3.01
C LYS A 82 -11.15 -29.58 -4.08
N LEU A 83 -9.82 -29.58 -4.07
CA LEU A 83 -9.03 -30.32 -5.06
C LEU A 83 -8.77 -31.77 -4.62
N LEU A 84 -8.58 -32.02 -3.32
CA LEU A 84 -8.25 -33.35 -2.79
C LEU A 84 -9.35 -34.39 -3.10
N GLY A 85 -8.93 -35.55 -3.58
CA GLY A 85 -9.82 -36.69 -3.89
C GLY A 85 -10.61 -36.54 -5.20
N HIS A 86 -10.46 -35.43 -5.92
CA HIS A 86 -11.04 -35.26 -7.24
C HIS A 86 -10.04 -35.57 -8.36
N LYS A 87 -10.56 -35.96 -9.53
CA LYS A 87 -9.76 -36.26 -10.71
C LYS A 87 -9.37 -34.98 -11.44
N ALA A 88 -8.09 -34.82 -11.74
CA ALA A 88 -7.60 -33.69 -12.50
C ALA A 88 -8.07 -33.73 -13.96
N SER A 89 -8.43 -32.58 -14.52
CA SER A 89 -8.74 -32.43 -15.95
C SER A 89 -7.50 -32.63 -16.84
N GLY A 90 -6.30 -32.54 -16.25
CA GLY A 90 -5.00 -32.73 -16.90
C GLY A 90 -4.43 -31.44 -17.48
N GLY A 91 -3.18 -31.49 -17.94
CA GLY A 91 -2.54 -30.39 -18.67
C GLY A 91 -1.82 -29.36 -17.80
N PHE A 92 -1.80 -29.53 -16.48
CA PHE A 92 -1.04 -28.67 -15.57
C PHE A 92 0.20 -29.39 -15.04
N LYS A 93 1.40 -28.87 -15.34
CA LYS A 93 2.73 -29.27 -14.79
C LYS A 93 2.97 -30.79 -14.62
N GLY A 94 2.53 -31.61 -15.57
CA GLY A 94 2.78 -33.06 -15.55
C GLY A 94 1.65 -33.89 -14.94
N ILE A 95 0.58 -33.25 -14.42
CA ILE A 95 -0.64 -33.94 -14.01
C ILE A 95 -1.39 -34.42 -15.26
N LYS A 96 -1.47 -35.74 -15.41
CA LYS A 96 -2.25 -36.37 -16.49
C LYS A 96 -3.74 -36.27 -16.19
N SER A 97 -4.56 -36.21 -17.24
CA SER A 97 -6.01 -36.26 -17.09
C SER A 97 -6.43 -37.57 -16.42
N GLY A 98 -7.33 -37.49 -15.44
CA GLY A 98 -7.85 -38.63 -14.71
C GLY A 98 -7.01 -39.06 -13.50
N THR A 99 -5.87 -38.40 -13.25
CA THR A 99 -5.08 -38.60 -12.03
C THR A 99 -5.86 -38.07 -10.84
N GLU A 100 -5.96 -38.85 -9.77
CA GLU A 100 -6.54 -38.41 -8.51
C GLU A 100 -5.58 -37.45 -7.81
N ILE A 101 -6.10 -36.30 -7.38
CA ILE A 101 -5.28 -35.27 -6.72
C ILE A 101 -5.13 -35.65 -5.25
N ASP A 102 -3.91 -36.04 -4.88
CA ASP A 102 -3.51 -36.34 -3.51
C ASP A 102 -2.64 -35.21 -2.89
N GLU A 103 -2.32 -35.34 -1.61
CA GLU A 103 -1.49 -34.36 -0.91
C GLU A 103 -0.05 -34.34 -1.45
N ALA A 104 0.46 -35.45 -1.98
CA ALA A 104 1.80 -35.54 -2.55
C ALA A 104 1.93 -34.71 -3.83
N ILE A 105 0.98 -34.84 -4.77
CA ILE A 105 0.92 -34.06 -6.01
C ILE A 105 0.79 -32.57 -5.70
N LEU A 106 -0.01 -32.19 -4.70
CA LEU A 106 -0.13 -30.80 -4.28
C LEU A 106 1.17 -30.27 -3.66
N ALA A 107 1.90 -31.08 -2.90
CA ALA A 107 3.17 -30.71 -2.29
C ALA A 107 4.32 -30.53 -3.30
N GLU A 108 4.28 -31.24 -4.42
CA GLU A 108 5.25 -31.08 -5.53
C GLU A 108 5.09 -29.75 -6.29
N HIS A 109 3.98 -29.05 -6.08
CA HIS A 109 3.67 -27.81 -6.79
C HIS A 109 3.62 -26.59 -5.86
N PRO A 110 4.19 -25.43 -6.28
CA PRO A 110 4.06 -24.20 -5.51
C PRO A 110 2.58 -23.84 -5.29
N ARG A 111 2.24 -23.40 -4.08
CA ARG A 111 0.84 -23.11 -3.69
C ARG A 111 0.13 -22.13 -4.63
N GLY A 112 0.82 -21.08 -5.08
CA GLY A 112 0.25 -20.11 -6.03
C GLY A 112 -0.17 -20.73 -7.36
N SER A 113 0.40 -21.88 -7.72
CA SER A 113 0.13 -22.56 -8.97
C SER A 113 -1.07 -23.52 -8.90
N TRP A 114 -1.58 -23.81 -7.69
CA TRP A 114 -2.79 -24.63 -7.49
C TRP A 114 -4.03 -24.03 -8.14
N ARG A 115 -4.08 -22.69 -8.33
CA ARG A 115 -5.18 -22.00 -9.04
C ARG A 115 -5.35 -22.45 -10.48
N HIS A 116 -4.31 -23.01 -11.10
CA HIS A 116 -4.33 -23.46 -12.48
C HIS A 116 -4.66 -24.95 -12.62
N ILE A 117 -4.80 -25.67 -11.50
CA ILE A 117 -5.25 -27.06 -11.50
C ILE A 117 -6.75 -27.07 -11.80
N GLY A 118 -7.13 -27.81 -12.84
CA GLY A 118 -8.52 -28.09 -13.17
C GLY A 118 -8.93 -29.49 -12.73
N VAL A 119 -10.21 -29.65 -12.47
CA VAL A 119 -10.89 -30.87 -12.04
C VAL A 119 -11.86 -31.31 -13.15
N GLN A 120 -12.10 -32.61 -13.29
CA GLN A 120 -13.04 -33.15 -14.30
C GLN A 120 -14.51 -32.96 -13.92
N ASP A 121 -14.81 -32.86 -12.64
CA ASP A 121 -16.16 -32.63 -12.13
C ASP A 121 -16.58 -31.18 -12.38
N ASP A 122 -17.59 -30.99 -13.22
CA ASP A 122 -18.11 -29.68 -13.62
C ASP A 122 -18.68 -28.87 -12.43
N ALA A 123 -19.31 -29.54 -11.46
CA ALA A 123 -19.88 -28.87 -10.28
C ALA A 123 -18.76 -28.35 -9.37
N VAL A 124 -17.73 -29.17 -9.15
CA VAL A 124 -16.55 -28.76 -8.37
C VAL A 124 -15.76 -27.67 -9.09
N MET A 125 -15.66 -27.73 -10.41
CA MET A 125 -15.03 -26.68 -11.19
C MET A 125 -15.78 -25.35 -11.10
N ALA A 126 -17.11 -25.36 -11.13
CA ALA A 126 -17.92 -24.15 -10.94
C ALA A 126 -17.71 -23.54 -9.54
N ASP A 127 -17.63 -24.37 -8.49
CA ASP A 127 -17.29 -23.93 -7.14
C ASP A 127 -15.89 -23.29 -7.07
N ILE A 128 -14.89 -23.92 -7.69
CA ILE A 128 -13.51 -23.41 -7.73
C ILE A 128 -13.44 -22.08 -8.48
N GLU A 129 -14.14 -21.92 -9.59
CA GLU A 129 -14.21 -20.65 -10.33
C GLU A 129 -14.89 -19.55 -9.51
N THR A 130 -15.94 -19.89 -8.76
CA THR A 130 -16.58 -18.96 -7.82
C THR A 130 -15.60 -18.51 -6.73
N LEU A 131 -14.89 -19.47 -6.12
CA LEU A 131 -13.85 -19.20 -5.11
C LEU A 131 -12.75 -18.28 -5.65
N LYS A 132 -12.29 -18.51 -6.89
CA LYS A 132 -11.29 -17.66 -7.56
C LYS A 132 -11.80 -16.24 -7.74
N ARG A 133 -13.03 -16.07 -8.22
CA ARG A 133 -13.66 -14.75 -8.41
C ARG A 133 -13.81 -13.99 -7.10
N GLU A 134 -14.23 -14.67 -6.03
CA GLU A 134 -14.34 -14.07 -4.70
C GLU A 134 -12.99 -13.59 -4.17
N TYR A 135 -11.94 -14.40 -4.34
CA TYR A 135 -10.58 -14.04 -3.96
C TYR A 135 -10.06 -12.85 -4.76
N ASP A 136 -10.18 -12.88 -6.10
CA ASP A 136 -9.72 -11.79 -6.96
C ASP A 136 -10.48 -10.48 -6.64
N ALA A 137 -11.78 -10.57 -6.36
CA ALA A 137 -12.57 -9.42 -5.93
C ALA A 137 -12.12 -8.89 -4.54
N ALA A 138 -11.78 -9.78 -3.60
CA ALA A 138 -11.29 -9.39 -2.28
C ALA A 138 -9.91 -8.70 -2.37
N VAL A 139 -8.98 -9.26 -3.14
CA VAL A 139 -7.67 -8.64 -3.40
C VAL A 139 -7.82 -7.32 -4.12
N GLY A 140 -8.72 -7.23 -5.11
CA GLY A 140 -9.02 -5.97 -5.81
C GLY A 140 -9.55 -4.88 -4.87
N ARG A 141 -10.46 -5.22 -3.94
CA ARG A 141 -10.94 -4.28 -2.91
C ARG A 141 -9.82 -3.81 -1.99
N LEU A 142 -8.92 -4.72 -1.59
CA LEU A 142 -7.78 -4.39 -0.74
C LEU A 142 -6.81 -3.43 -1.45
N GLN A 143 -6.48 -3.71 -2.71
CA GLN A 143 -5.64 -2.85 -3.54
C GLN A 143 -6.26 -1.46 -3.74
N ALA A 144 -7.55 -1.39 -4.07
CA ALA A 144 -8.24 -0.11 -4.25
C ALA A 144 -8.25 0.74 -2.96
N ARG A 145 -8.39 0.10 -1.78
CA ARG A 145 -8.28 0.80 -0.49
C ARG A 145 -6.87 1.32 -0.24
N PHE A 146 -5.84 0.55 -0.58
CA PHE A 146 -4.44 0.97 -0.48
C PHE A 146 -4.18 2.17 -1.40
N ASP A 147 -4.54 2.08 -2.67
CA ASP A 147 -4.34 3.15 -3.65
C ASP A 147 -5.06 4.44 -3.24
N SER A 148 -6.30 4.33 -2.75
CA SER A 148 -7.05 5.48 -2.24
C SER A 148 -6.38 6.13 -1.03
N LYS A 149 -5.78 5.35 -0.12
CA LYS A 149 -5.04 5.90 1.03
C LYS A 149 -3.75 6.59 0.59
N VAL A 150 -2.99 5.97 -0.32
CA VAL A 150 -1.75 6.55 -0.88
C VAL A 150 -2.05 7.84 -1.64
N GLU A 151 -3.10 7.86 -2.46
CA GLU A 151 -3.52 9.06 -3.19
C GLU A 151 -3.90 10.19 -2.22
N LYS A 152 -4.64 9.89 -1.15
CA LYS A 152 -4.98 10.88 -0.11
C LYS A 152 -3.75 11.44 0.59
N LEU A 153 -2.77 10.59 0.89
CA LEU A 153 -1.51 11.01 1.49
C LEU A 153 -0.69 11.88 0.53
N GLN A 154 -0.70 11.58 -0.77
CA GLN A 154 0.08 12.30 -1.77
C GLN A 154 -0.55 13.62 -2.24
N ARG A 155 -1.89 13.71 -2.27
CA ARG A 155 -2.65 14.86 -2.81
C ARG A 155 -2.38 16.19 -2.11
N GLY A 156 -1.80 16.16 -0.92
CA GLY A 156 -1.63 17.32 -0.04
C GLY A 156 -2.97 17.83 0.51
N ASP A 157 -2.89 18.86 1.33
CA ASP A 157 -4.05 19.41 2.04
C ASP A 157 -4.67 20.59 1.28
N GLU A 158 -5.99 20.74 1.40
CA GLU A 158 -6.70 21.93 0.92
C GLU A 158 -6.54 23.06 1.93
N LEU A 159 -5.60 23.97 1.66
CA LEU A 159 -5.32 25.12 2.52
C LEU A 159 -5.95 26.42 1.98
N PRO A 160 -6.45 27.34 2.84
CA PRO A 160 -7.03 28.63 2.45
C PRO A 160 -6.09 29.48 1.58
N PRO A 161 -6.62 30.25 0.60
CA PRO A 161 -5.81 31.02 -0.34
C PRO A 161 -4.75 31.87 0.38
N GLY A 162 -3.50 31.78 -0.09
CA GLY A 162 -2.33 32.45 0.53
C GLY A 162 -1.47 31.58 1.47
N VAL A 163 -1.98 30.47 2.02
CA VAL A 163 -1.18 29.57 2.89
C VAL A 163 -0.46 28.49 2.07
N MET A 164 0.87 28.43 2.15
CA MET A 164 1.66 27.44 1.41
C MET A 164 2.01 26.20 2.23
N LYS A 165 2.26 26.36 3.53
CA LYS A 165 2.69 25.32 4.48
C LYS A 165 2.47 25.80 5.91
#